data_AF-A0A1Q7TGM2-F1
#
_entry.id   AF-A0A1Q7TGM2-F1
#
_cell.length_a   1.000
_cell.length_b   1.000
_cell.length_c   1.000
_cell.angle_alpha   90.00
_cell.angle_beta   90.00
_cell.angle_gamma   90.00
#
_symmetry.space_group_name_H-M   'P 1'
#
loop_
_entity.id
_entity.type
_entity.pdbx_description
1 polymer ?
#
loop_
_entity_poly.entity_id
_entity_poly.type
_entity_poly.pdbx_seq_one_letter_code
_entity_poly.pdbx_strand_id
1 'polypeptide(L)'
;MISLEDNVGDIIGKAQRGLGISDSELEKKAGVNLQTIRKLREGDVDEQALQRVAPVLGLSAGPLCELAKGEWRPERIDERAGFAQFNTRYHDMTVNAYLVWDPASRVAAAFDTGADCSEMLRFANRHKLNVQLILLTHAHPDHVADLPRLREETGADVFVPAREPVSGAEAIDEGKHFHLGNLEIDTRLTWGHSQGGMTYLVTGLARPIAIVGDSLFAGSMGGGNVSYRDALRTNLEKILTLPDQTIICPGHGPMTTVGEEKEHNPFFAERI
;
A
#
# COMPACT_ATOMS: atom_id res chain seq x y z
N MET A 1 -5.76 8.69 -14.33
CA MET A 1 -5.35 8.74 -12.91
C MET A 1 -5.88 7.48 -12.29
N ILE A 2 -5.06 6.75 -11.53
CA ILE A 2 -5.46 5.50 -10.87
C ILE A 2 -6.54 5.86 -9.84
N SER A 3 -7.62 5.06 -9.78
CA SER A 3 -8.70 5.25 -8.80
C SER A 3 -8.24 4.80 -7.42
N LEU A 4 -8.80 5.38 -6.35
CA LEU A 4 -8.64 4.87 -5.00
C LEU A 4 -9.01 3.39 -4.95
N GLU A 5 -8.25 2.61 -4.18
CA GLU A 5 -8.47 1.17 -4.04
C GLU A 5 -9.79 0.90 -3.31
N ASP A 6 -10.01 1.61 -2.20
CA ASP A 6 -11.17 1.40 -1.35
C ASP A 6 -12.17 2.54 -1.44
N ASN A 7 -13.45 2.18 -1.36
CA ASN A 7 -14.50 3.12 -1.00
C ASN A 7 -14.81 3.05 0.51
N VAL A 8 -15.74 3.89 0.96
CA VAL A 8 -16.15 3.96 2.37
C VAL A 8 -16.75 2.66 2.89
N GLY A 9 -17.47 1.92 2.05
CA GLY A 9 -18.01 0.61 2.40
C GLY A 9 -16.90 -0.41 2.67
N ASP A 10 -15.81 -0.38 1.89
CA ASP A 10 -14.63 -1.21 2.11
C ASP A 10 -13.92 -0.85 3.41
N ILE A 11 -13.72 0.45 3.68
CA ILE A 11 -13.10 0.96 4.91
C ILE A 11 -13.89 0.54 6.15
N ILE A 12 -15.21 0.76 6.15
CA ILE A 12 -16.12 0.32 7.23
C ILE A 12 -16.05 -1.20 7.38
N GLY A 13 -16.11 -1.93 6.28
CA GLY A 13 -16.05 -3.39 6.27
C GLY A 13 -14.74 -3.94 6.84
N LYS A 14 -13.60 -3.34 6.49
CA LYS A 14 -12.27 -3.69 7.01
C LYS A 14 -12.22 -3.48 8.53
N ALA A 15 -12.66 -2.33 9.01
CA ALA A 15 -12.68 -2.03 10.44
C ALA A 15 -13.63 -2.95 11.22
N GLN A 16 -14.83 -3.21 10.72
CA GLN A 16 -15.78 -4.15 11.33
C GLN A 16 -15.20 -5.57 11.43
N ARG A 17 -14.64 -6.09 10.33
CA ARG A 17 -14.00 -7.42 10.32
C ARG A 17 -12.84 -7.47 11.31
N GLY A 18 -11.98 -6.45 11.30
CA GLY A 18 -10.82 -6.35 12.17
C GLY A 18 -11.15 -6.27 13.66
N LEU A 19 -12.26 -5.62 14.01
CA LEU A 19 -12.74 -5.49 15.39
C LEU A 19 -13.70 -6.62 15.81
N GLY A 20 -14.10 -7.49 14.88
CA GLY A 20 -15.12 -8.52 15.12
C GLY A 20 -16.51 -7.94 15.43
N ILE A 21 -16.84 -6.76 14.89
CA ILE A 21 -18.12 -6.07 15.15
C ILE A 21 -19.10 -6.41 14.01
N SER A 22 -20.18 -7.11 14.35
CA SER A 22 -21.29 -7.36 13.42
C SER A 22 -22.12 -6.08 13.16
N ASP A 23 -22.90 -6.08 12.06
CA ASP A 23 -23.76 -4.92 11.74
C ASP A 23 -24.78 -4.62 12.86
N SER A 24 -25.30 -5.64 13.56
CA SER A 24 -26.24 -5.44 14.68
C SER A 24 -25.56 -4.86 15.92
N GLU A 25 -24.30 -5.22 16.17
CA GLU A 25 -23.52 -4.59 17.24
C GLU A 25 -23.17 -3.16 16.89
N LEU A 26 -22.81 -2.89 15.63
CA LEU A 26 -22.54 -1.54 15.15
C LEU A 26 -23.80 -0.66 15.25
N GLU A 27 -24.97 -1.18 14.87
CA GLU A 27 -26.26 -0.50 15.03
C GLU A 27 -26.48 -0.05 16.48
N LYS A 28 -26.33 -0.99 17.42
CA LYS A 28 -26.54 -0.70 18.86
C LYS A 28 -25.53 0.30 19.39
N LYS A 29 -24.25 0.17 19.02
CA LYS A 29 -23.17 1.04 19.52
C LYS A 29 -23.19 2.44 18.91
N ALA A 30 -23.49 2.55 17.62
CA ALA A 30 -23.51 3.84 16.91
C ALA A 30 -24.87 4.55 17.02
N GLY A 31 -25.95 3.82 17.37
CA GLY A 31 -27.31 4.36 17.34
C GLY A 31 -27.78 4.69 15.92
N VAL A 32 -27.31 3.92 14.93
CA VAL A 32 -27.64 4.05 13.51
C VAL A 32 -28.37 2.79 13.09
N ASN A 33 -29.54 2.92 12.47
CA ASN A 33 -30.33 1.74 12.11
C ASN A 33 -29.59 0.82 11.13
N LEU A 34 -29.92 -0.48 11.17
CA LEU A 34 -29.27 -1.51 10.36
C LEU A 34 -29.36 -1.27 8.84
N GLN A 35 -30.46 -0.70 8.36
CA GLN A 35 -30.62 -0.42 6.93
C GLN A 35 -29.66 0.66 6.45
N THR A 36 -29.45 1.72 7.25
CA THR A 36 -28.46 2.76 6.99
C THR A 36 -27.05 2.19 7.02
N ILE A 37 -26.71 1.31 7.97
CA ILE A 37 -25.40 0.64 8.00
C ILE A 37 -25.15 -0.16 6.72
N ARG A 38 -26.14 -0.94 6.26
CA ARG A 38 -26.01 -1.72 5.02
C ARG A 38 -25.80 -0.82 3.80
N LYS A 39 -26.55 0.28 3.71
CA LYS A 39 -26.37 1.28 2.66
C LYS A 39 -24.97 1.91 2.67
N LEU A 40 -24.46 2.30 3.84
CA LEU A 40 -23.07 2.78 3.96
C LEU A 40 -22.06 1.74 3.45
N ARG A 41 -22.29 0.45 3.73
CA ARG A 41 -21.45 -0.64 3.25
C ARG A 41 -21.54 -0.89 1.74
N GLU A 42 -22.63 -0.47 1.11
CA GLU A 42 -22.83 -0.49 -0.34
C GLU A 42 -22.27 0.80 -1.01
N GLY A 43 -21.75 1.73 -0.21
CA GLY A 43 -21.14 2.97 -0.70
C GLY A 43 -22.05 4.20 -0.67
N ASP A 44 -23.26 4.11 -0.10
CA ASP A 44 -24.12 5.29 0.08
C ASP A 44 -23.47 6.31 1.04
N VAL A 45 -23.75 7.59 0.80
CA VAL A 45 -23.23 8.70 1.61
C VAL A 45 -24.32 9.18 2.56
N ASP A 46 -24.10 8.97 3.86
CA ASP A 46 -24.89 9.58 4.94
C ASP A 46 -23.93 10.09 6.02
N GLU A 47 -23.61 11.38 5.95
CA GLU A 47 -22.64 12.04 6.83
C GLU A 47 -23.00 11.92 8.32
N GLN A 48 -24.28 12.04 8.67
CA GLN A 48 -24.70 11.90 10.07
C GLN A 48 -24.49 10.47 10.57
N ALA A 49 -24.75 9.48 9.72
CA ALA A 49 -24.49 8.09 10.06
C ALA A 49 -22.99 7.79 10.15
N LEU A 50 -22.18 8.31 9.22
CA LEU A 50 -20.71 8.16 9.23
C LEU A 50 -20.08 8.76 10.48
N GLN A 51 -20.51 9.96 10.91
CA GLN A 51 -20.04 10.59 12.15
C GLN A 51 -20.30 9.75 13.40
N ARG A 52 -21.34 8.90 13.38
CA ARG A 52 -21.69 8.02 14.51
C ARG A 52 -21.01 6.66 14.42
N VAL A 53 -20.85 6.12 13.22
CA VAL A 53 -20.21 4.81 12.97
C VAL A 53 -18.69 4.88 13.14
N ALA A 54 -18.05 5.93 12.62
CA ALA A 54 -16.59 6.06 12.59
C ALA A 54 -15.93 5.86 13.97
N PRO A 55 -16.30 6.58 15.05
CA PRO A 55 -15.67 6.41 16.36
C PRO A 55 -15.87 5.02 16.97
N VAL A 56 -16.99 4.34 16.68
CA VAL A 56 -17.22 2.94 17.14
C VAL A 56 -16.25 1.97 16.48
N LEU A 57 -15.87 2.26 15.23
CA LEU A 57 -14.94 1.46 14.44
C LEU A 57 -13.48 1.90 14.61
N GLY A 58 -13.23 2.91 15.45
CA GLY A 58 -11.90 3.49 15.57
C GLY A 58 -11.43 4.13 14.26
N LEU A 59 -12.33 4.80 13.56
CA LEU A 59 -12.05 5.58 12.36
C LEU A 59 -12.26 7.07 12.66
N SER A 60 -11.56 7.92 11.94
CA SER A 60 -11.69 9.37 12.00
C SER A 60 -12.82 9.82 11.09
N ALA A 61 -13.83 10.47 11.68
CA ALA A 61 -15.09 10.76 11.03
C ALA A 61 -14.95 11.77 9.88
N GLY A 62 -14.15 12.83 10.05
CA GLY A 62 -13.94 13.86 9.04
C GLY A 62 -13.39 13.26 7.74
N PRO A 63 -12.20 12.63 7.78
CA PRO A 63 -11.62 11.99 6.59
C PRO A 63 -12.52 10.92 5.95
N LEU A 64 -13.25 10.15 6.77
CA LEU A 64 -14.21 9.18 6.23
C LEU A 64 -15.35 9.85 5.46
N CYS A 65 -15.83 11.01 5.93
CA CYS A 65 -16.85 11.80 5.24
C CYS A 65 -16.32 12.47 3.98
N GLU A 66 -15.09 13.00 4.00
CA GLU A 66 -14.41 13.58 2.82
C GLU A 66 -14.28 12.54 1.70
N LEU A 67 -13.84 11.33 2.04
CA LEU A 67 -13.77 10.19 1.12
C LEU A 67 -15.16 9.80 0.60
N ALA A 68 -16.18 9.74 1.46
CA ALA A 68 -17.56 9.41 1.06
C ALA A 68 -18.09 10.37 -0.01
N LYS A 69 -17.82 11.67 0.17
CA LYS A 69 -18.26 12.73 -0.74
C LYS A 69 -17.37 12.89 -1.97
N GLY A 70 -16.22 12.21 -2.01
CA GLY A 70 -15.21 12.38 -3.04
C GLY A 70 -14.53 13.75 -3.01
N GLU A 71 -14.50 14.39 -1.84
CA GLU A 71 -13.90 15.72 -1.61
C GLU A 71 -12.38 15.67 -1.52
N TRP A 72 -11.82 14.50 -1.20
CA TRP A 72 -10.37 14.27 -1.18
C TRP A 72 -9.93 13.18 -2.16
N ARG A 73 -8.78 13.41 -2.77
CA ARG A 73 -7.95 12.44 -3.49
C ARG A 73 -6.49 12.85 -3.30
N PRO A 74 -5.54 11.90 -3.29
CA PRO A 74 -4.14 12.26 -3.16
C PRO A 74 -3.69 13.12 -4.34
N GLU A 75 -2.79 14.05 -4.06
CA GLU A 75 -2.16 14.87 -5.07
C GLU A 75 -1.45 13.98 -6.10
N ARG A 76 -1.47 14.42 -7.36
CA ARG A 76 -0.77 13.67 -8.41
C ARG A 76 0.73 13.78 -8.18
N ILE A 77 1.35 12.63 -7.91
CA ILE A 77 2.80 12.50 -7.84
C ILE A 77 3.33 12.19 -9.24
N ASP A 78 4.14 13.09 -9.79
CA ASP A 78 4.78 12.87 -11.09
C ASP A 78 5.96 11.90 -10.96
N GLU A 79 5.90 10.81 -11.72
CA GLU A 79 6.93 9.78 -11.84
C GLU A 79 8.14 10.31 -12.62
N ARG A 80 8.93 11.16 -11.99
CA ARG A 80 10.14 11.74 -12.58
C ARG A 80 11.27 11.72 -11.56
N ALA A 81 12.49 11.53 -12.05
CA ALA A 81 13.73 11.54 -11.26
C ALA A 81 13.95 10.32 -10.35
N GLY A 82 13.87 9.10 -10.91
CA GLY A 82 14.40 7.90 -10.26
C GLY A 82 13.38 6.85 -9.85
N PHE A 83 12.09 7.02 -10.18
CA PHE A 83 11.09 5.98 -9.97
C PHE A 83 9.93 6.06 -10.98
N ALA A 84 9.23 4.93 -11.16
CA ALA A 84 8.05 4.77 -12.01
C ALA A 84 7.06 3.75 -11.42
N GLN A 85 5.77 3.95 -11.68
CA GLN A 85 4.66 3.08 -11.25
C GLN A 85 4.07 2.35 -12.46
N PHE A 86 3.78 1.07 -12.28
CA PHE A 86 3.15 0.21 -13.28
C PHE A 86 1.87 -0.38 -12.68
N ASN A 87 0.71 0.14 -13.09
CA ASN A 87 -0.60 -0.35 -12.66
C ASN A 87 -1.15 -1.34 -13.71
N THR A 88 -1.36 -2.58 -13.28
CA THR A 88 -1.71 -3.70 -14.16
C THR A 88 -2.99 -4.37 -13.67
N ARG A 89 -3.81 -4.85 -14.61
CA ARG A 89 -5.09 -5.48 -14.25
C ARG A 89 -4.88 -6.92 -13.81
N TYR A 90 -5.40 -7.27 -12.64
CA TYR A 90 -5.46 -8.63 -12.12
C TYR A 90 -6.92 -8.99 -11.86
N HIS A 91 -7.54 -9.76 -12.75
CA HIS A 91 -8.99 -10.05 -12.71
C HIS A 91 -9.88 -8.78 -12.63
N ASP A 92 -10.53 -8.55 -11.51
CA ASP A 92 -11.44 -7.45 -11.19
C ASP A 92 -10.77 -6.29 -10.44
N MET A 93 -9.50 -6.43 -10.06
CA MET A 93 -8.68 -5.43 -9.38
C MET A 93 -7.49 -4.97 -10.24
N THR A 94 -6.76 -3.97 -9.76
CA THR A 94 -5.49 -3.53 -10.37
C THR A 94 -4.38 -3.54 -9.35
N VAL A 95 -3.24 -4.11 -9.69
CA VAL A 95 -2.05 -4.20 -8.83
C VAL A 95 -0.93 -3.33 -9.37
N ASN A 96 -0.25 -2.65 -8.46
CA ASN A 96 0.90 -1.81 -8.73
C ASN A 96 2.20 -2.61 -8.56
N ALA A 97 3.12 -2.35 -9.47
CA ALA A 97 4.53 -2.64 -9.29
C ALA A 97 5.34 -1.37 -9.51
N TYR A 98 6.56 -1.32 -8.99
CA TYR A 98 7.39 -0.12 -9.04
C TYR A 98 8.77 -0.44 -9.58
N LEU A 99 9.36 0.53 -10.26
CA LEU A 99 10.77 0.50 -10.62
C LEU A 99 11.44 1.74 -10.03
N VAL A 100 12.51 1.54 -9.26
CA VAL A 100 13.29 2.64 -8.65
C VAL A 100 14.74 2.49 -9.08
N TRP A 101 15.39 3.57 -9.48
CA TRP A 101 16.75 3.54 -10.02
C TRP A 101 17.57 4.75 -9.59
N ASP A 102 18.88 4.55 -9.46
CA ASP A 102 19.83 5.64 -9.32
C ASP A 102 19.97 6.37 -10.67
N PRO A 103 19.61 7.67 -10.78
CA PRO A 103 19.73 8.40 -12.04
C PRO A 103 21.15 8.47 -12.61
N ALA A 104 22.17 8.40 -11.75
CA ALA A 104 23.57 8.50 -12.17
C ALA A 104 24.07 7.20 -12.79
N SER A 105 23.96 6.08 -12.09
CA SER A 105 24.47 4.78 -12.53
C SER A 105 23.48 3.95 -13.34
N ARG A 106 22.18 4.27 -13.28
CA ARG A 106 21.05 3.54 -13.90
C ARG A 106 20.84 2.12 -13.38
N VAL A 107 21.47 1.74 -12.27
CA VAL A 107 21.10 0.50 -11.58
C VAL A 107 19.73 0.66 -10.95
N ALA A 108 18.91 -0.38 -11.03
CA ALA A 108 17.50 -0.35 -10.70
C ALA A 108 17.07 -1.55 -9.84
N ALA A 109 16.04 -1.34 -9.03
CA ALA A 109 15.29 -2.35 -8.31
C ALA A 109 13.83 -2.31 -8.75
N ALA A 110 13.29 -3.48 -9.07
CA ALA A 110 11.85 -3.68 -9.22
C ALA A 110 11.25 -4.05 -7.86
N PHE A 111 10.07 -3.52 -7.55
CA PHE A 111 9.31 -3.85 -6.35
C PHE A 111 7.97 -4.43 -6.77
N ASP A 112 7.72 -5.66 -6.34
CA ASP A 112 6.67 -6.53 -6.88
C ASP A 112 6.75 -6.69 -8.41
N THR A 113 5.92 -7.57 -8.98
CA THR A 113 5.92 -7.83 -10.43
C THR A 113 4.64 -7.32 -11.10
N GLY A 114 3.60 -7.11 -10.30
CA GLY A 114 2.24 -6.87 -10.78
C GLY A 114 1.71 -8.10 -11.53
N ALA A 115 0.57 -7.91 -12.20
CA ALA A 115 -0.06 -8.96 -12.99
C ALA A 115 0.71 -9.26 -14.29
N ASP A 116 1.44 -8.26 -14.82
CA ASP A 116 2.15 -8.32 -16.10
C ASP A 116 3.32 -7.33 -16.09
N CYS A 117 4.56 -7.82 -16.07
CA CYS A 117 5.75 -6.96 -16.04
C CYS A 117 6.16 -6.39 -17.42
N SER A 118 5.36 -6.54 -18.48
CA SER A 118 5.74 -6.21 -19.86
C SER A 118 6.08 -4.73 -20.02
N GLU A 119 5.25 -3.85 -19.46
CA GLU A 119 5.50 -2.40 -19.56
C GLU A 119 6.69 -1.98 -18.71
N MET A 120 6.90 -2.60 -17.55
CA MET A 120 8.09 -2.39 -16.72
C MET A 120 9.37 -2.76 -17.48
N LEU A 121 9.40 -3.94 -18.11
CA LEU A 121 10.54 -4.38 -18.92
C LEU A 121 10.78 -3.46 -20.13
N ARG A 122 9.71 -3.07 -20.85
CA ARG A 122 9.81 -2.11 -21.95
C ARG A 122 10.35 -0.76 -21.50
N PHE A 123 9.90 -0.27 -20.35
CA PHE A 123 10.38 0.96 -19.75
C PHE A 123 11.85 0.85 -19.37
N ALA A 124 12.24 -0.19 -18.62
CA ALA A 124 13.61 -0.44 -18.23
C ALA A 124 14.56 -0.47 -19.44
N ASN A 125 14.19 -1.18 -20.51
CA ASN A 125 14.97 -1.25 -21.74
C ASN A 125 15.07 0.13 -22.44
N ARG A 126 13.94 0.82 -22.62
CA ARG A 126 13.89 2.15 -23.26
C ARG A 126 14.79 3.17 -22.54
N HIS A 127 14.82 3.11 -21.21
CA HIS A 127 15.61 4.00 -20.36
C HIS A 127 17.02 3.48 -20.07
N LYS A 128 17.37 2.28 -20.57
CA LYS A 128 18.65 1.58 -20.36
C LYS A 128 18.96 1.41 -18.87
N LEU A 129 17.96 0.96 -18.11
CA LEU A 129 18.08 0.64 -16.70
C LEU A 129 18.60 -0.79 -16.54
N ASN A 130 19.53 -0.97 -15.60
CA ASN A 130 20.05 -2.28 -15.23
C ASN A 130 19.34 -2.76 -13.97
N VAL A 131 18.29 -3.57 -14.13
CA VAL A 131 17.52 -4.11 -13.00
C VAL A 131 18.33 -5.22 -12.32
N GLN A 132 18.83 -4.95 -11.12
CA GLN A 132 19.69 -5.86 -10.37
C GLN A 132 18.95 -6.56 -9.23
N LEU A 133 17.88 -5.95 -8.73
CA LEU A 133 17.10 -6.45 -7.60
C LEU A 133 15.62 -6.56 -7.97
N ILE A 134 14.97 -7.62 -7.50
CA ILE A 134 13.52 -7.75 -7.42
C ILE A 134 13.16 -7.93 -5.95
N LEU A 135 12.47 -6.95 -5.36
CA LEU A 135 12.13 -6.90 -3.95
C LEU A 135 10.62 -7.06 -3.77
N LEU A 136 10.18 -8.21 -3.28
CA LEU A 136 8.76 -8.49 -3.09
C LEU A 136 8.28 -7.93 -1.75
N THR A 137 7.14 -7.24 -1.74
CA THR A 137 6.53 -6.70 -0.52
C THR A 137 5.87 -7.80 0.30
N HIS A 138 5.24 -8.76 -0.38
CA HIS A 138 4.61 -9.95 0.18
C HIS A 138 4.30 -10.96 -0.94
N ALA A 139 3.80 -12.15 -0.58
CA ALA A 139 3.66 -13.28 -1.52
C ALA A 139 2.22 -13.49 -2.03
N HIS A 140 1.37 -12.46 -2.04
CA HIS A 140 0.06 -12.59 -2.66
C HIS A 140 0.16 -12.79 -4.18
N PRO A 141 -0.72 -13.62 -4.79
CA PRO A 141 -0.55 -14.06 -6.17
C PRO A 141 -0.46 -12.95 -7.21
N ASP A 142 -1.15 -11.84 -6.99
CA ASP A 142 -1.18 -10.68 -7.88
C ASP A 142 0.09 -9.82 -7.79
N HIS A 143 0.80 -9.84 -6.66
CA HIS A 143 2.10 -9.17 -6.48
C HIS A 143 3.28 -9.93 -7.05
N VAL A 144 3.15 -11.27 -7.18
CA VAL A 144 4.21 -12.16 -7.64
C VAL A 144 3.89 -12.84 -8.98
N ALA A 145 2.77 -12.48 -9.61
CA ALA A 145 2.17 -13.22 -10.72
C ALA A 145 3.17 -13.49 -11.86
N ASP A 146 3.98 -12.48 -12.19
CA ASP A 146 4.90 -12.53 -13.32
C ASP A 146 6.38 -12.59 -12.90
N LEU A 147 6.63 -13.05 -11.67
CA LEU A 147 7.98 -13.19 -11.12
C LEU A 147 8.91 -14.06 -11.99
N PRO A 148 8.49 -15.24 -12.50
CA PRO A 148 9.37 -16.06 -13.32
C PRO A 148 9.92 -15.31 -14.53
N ARG A 149 9.06 -14.56 -15.25
CA ARG A 149 9.44 -13.79 -16.43
C ARG A 149 10.31 -12.60 -16.07
N LEU A 150 9.93 -11.82 -15.05
CA LEU A 150 10.72 -10.66 -14.63
C LEU A 150 12.14 -11.07 -14.24
N ARG A 151 12.28 -12.18 -13.50
CA ARG A 151 13.59 -12.75 -13.13
C ARG A 151 14.39 -13.23 -14.35
N GLU A 152 13.76 -13.95 -15.27
CA GLU A 152 14.43 -14.47 -16.48
C GLU A 152 14.96 -13.34 -17.38
N GLU A 153 14.14 -12.32 -17.63
CA GLU A 153 14.45 -11.21 -18.54
C GLU A 153 15.47 -10.22 -17.96
N THR A 154 15.56 -10.12 -16.63
CA THR A 154 16.50 -9.19 -15.97
C THR A 154 17.76 -9.87 -15.45
N GLY A 155 17.70 -11.15 -15.07
CA GLY A 155 18.75 -11.83 -14.33
C GLY A 155 18.96 -11.28 -12.90
N ALA A 156 18.00 -10.49 -12.39
CA ALA A 156 18.08 -9.84 -11.08
C ALA A 156 18.00 -10.84 -9.92
N ASP A 157 18.67 -10.50 -8.82
CA ASP A 157 18.53 -11.21 -7.56
C ASP A 157 17.15 -10.93 -6.97
N VAL A 158 16.46 -11.98 -6.52
CA VAL A 158 15.09 -11.88 -5.99
C VAL A 158 15.10 -12.05 -4.49
N PHE A 159 14.47 -11.12 -3.77
CA PHE A 159 14.31 -11.19 -2.32
C PHE A 159 12.84 -11.12 -1.93
N VAL A 160 12.49 -11.86 -0.88
CA VAL A 160 11.14 -12.00 -0.36
C VAL A 160 11.14 -12.02 1.17
N PRO A 161 10.09 -11.56 1.85
CA PRO A 161 10.05 -11.64 3.30
C PRO A 161 10.13 -13.09 3.79
N ALA A 162 10.95 -13.34 4.81
CA ALA A 162 11.24 -14.69 5.29
C ALA A 162 10.01 -15.44 5.82
N ARG A 163 8.96 -14.71 6.22
CA ARG A 163 7.69 -15.28 6.69
C ARG A 163 6.75 -15.70 5.56
N GLU A 164 7.09 -15.40 4.31
CA GLU A 164 6.30 -15.71 3.12
C GLU A 164 7.20 -16.16 1.96
N PRO A 165 7.90 -17.30 2.10
CA PRO A 165 8.88 -17.72 1.11
C PRO A 165 8.24 -17.99 -0.25
N VAL A 166 8.92 -17.54 -1.31
CA VAL A 166 8.55 -17.78 -2.72
C VAL A 166 9.69 -18.53 -3.39
N SER A 167 9.35 -19.49 -4.26
CA SER A 167 10.33 -20.35 -4.92
C SER A 167 11.30 -19.54 -5.80
N GLY A 168 12.59 -19.71 -5.52
CA GLY A 168 13.67 -19.02 -6.23
C GLY A 168 13.79 -17.53 -5.89
N ALA A 169 13.37 -17.15 -4.68
CA ALA A 169 13.69 -15.89 -4.02
C ALA A 169 14.44 -16.16 -2.69
N GLU A 170 15.40 -15.31 -2.36
CA GLU A 170 16.10 -15.32 -1.07
C GLU A 170 15.21 -14.71 0.02
N ALA A 171 15.03 -15.45 1.12
CA ALA A 171 14.27 -14.99 2.27
C ALA A 171 15.06 -13.95 3.09
N ILE A 172 14.43 -12.81 3.41
CA ILE A 172 15.01 -11.73 4.21
C ILE A 172 14.12 -11.33 5.39
N ASP A 173 14.76 -10.88 6.47
CA ASP A 173 14.08 -10.27 7.62
C ASP A 173 14.14 -8.73 7.55
N GLU A 174 13.42 -8.08 8.48
CA GLU A 174 13.59 -6.65 8.76
C GLU A 174 15.05 -6.33 9.13
N GLY A 175 15.55 -5.18 8.68
CA GLY A 175 16.93 -4.73 8.91
C GLY A 175 17.94 -5.25 7.89
N LYS A 176 17.48 -5.96 6.85
CA LYS A 176 18.30 -6.15 5.63
C LYS A 176 18.43 -4.78 4.96
N HIS A 177 19.66 -4.42 4.60
CA HIS A 177 19.98 -3.18 3.90
C HIS A 177 20.52 -3.50 2.50
N PHE A 178 20.03 -2.79 1.50
CA PHE A 178 20.53 -2.89 0.13
C PHE A 178 21.10 -1.55 -0.33
N HIS A 179 22.19 -1.62 -1.07
CA HIS A 179 22.78 -0.47 -1.75
C HIS A 179 22.58 -0.66 -3.25
N LEU A 180 22.08 0.36 -3.92
CA LEU A 180 21.80 0.34 -5.35
C LEU A 180 22.29 1.66 -5.98
N GLY A 181 23.56 1.66 -6.40
CA GLY A 181 24.24 2.89 -6.80
C GLY A 181 24.35 3.83 -5.59
N ASN A 182 23.77 5.03 -5.69
CA ASN A 182 23.68 5.98 -4.57
C ASN A 182 22.39 5.84 -3.73
N LEU A 183 21.56 4.84 -4.01
CA LEU A 183 20.33 4.62 -3.25
C LEU A 183 20.57 3.65 -2.09
N GLU A 184 19.97 3.97 -0.95
CA GLU A 184 19.89 3.10 0.22
C GLU A 184 18.47 2.57 0.33
N ILE A 185 18.30 1.26 0.57
CA ILE A 185 17.01 0.60 0.72
C ILE A 185 16.97 -0.15 2.05
N ASP A 186 16.14 0.34 2.97
CA ASP A 186 15.91 -0.26 4.28
C ASP A 186 14.62 -1.09 4.29
N THR A 187 14.67 -2.28 4.89
CA THR A 187 13.48 -3.13 5.08
C THR A 187 12.82 -2.90 6.44
N ARG A 188 11.48 -2.82 6.45
CA ARG A 188 10.65 -2.62 7.65
C ARG A 188 9.48 -3.59 7.67
N LEU A 189 9.34 -4.35 8.75
CA LEU A 189 8.25 -5.34 8.86
C LEU A 189 6.92 -4.62 9.14
N THR A 190 6.04 -4.61 8.14
CA THR A 190 4.68 -4.05 8.17
C THR A 190 3.64 -5.15 8.02
N TRP A 191 3.73 -6.13 8.92
CA TRP A 191 2.87 -7.31 8.92
C TRP A 191 1.48 -7.03 9.50
N GLY A 192 0.52 -7.88 9.14
CA GLY A 192 -0.85 -7.84 9.64
C GLY A 192 -1.87 -8.00 8.53
N HIS A 193 -1.62 -7.40 7.36
CA HIS A 193 -2.32 -7.79 6.14
C HIS A 193 -1.92 -9.21 5.73
N SER A 194 -0.62 -9.42 5.59
CA SER A 194 0.03 -10.70 5.35
C SER A 194 0.98 -11.03 6.51
N GLN A 195 1.53 -12.24 6.55
CA GLN A 195 2.40 -12.75 7.63
C GLN A 195 3.78 -12.07 7.64
N GLY A 196 4.27 -11.71 6.47
CA GLY A 196 5.60 -11.18 6.19
C GLY A 196 5.64 -9.80 5.54
N GLY A 197 4.48 -9.14 5.35
CA GLY A 197 4.39 -7.84 4.67
C GLY A 197 5.54 -6.90 5.04
N MET A 198 6.24 -6.41 4.01
CA MET A 198 7.47 -5.65 4.13
C MET A 198 7.36 -4.33 3.39
N THR A 199 7.68 -3.26 4.10
CA THR A 199 7.90 -1.94 3.52
C THR A 199 9.37 -1.76 3.19
N TYR A 200 9.66 -1.23 2.01
CA TYR A 200 11.00 -0.84 1.58
C TYR A 200 11.10 0.68 1.55
N LEU A 201 11.93 1.26 2.42
CA LEU A 201 12.23 2.69 2.40
C LEU A 201 13.45 2.93 1.52
N VAL A 202 13.26 3.65 0.43
CA VAL A 202 14.34 4.10 -0.47
C VAL A 202 14.70 5.55 -0.17
N THR A 203 15.99 5.80 0.07
CA THR A 203 16.57 7.14 0.21
C THR A 203 17.69 7.37 -0.81
N GLY A 204 18.11 8.62 -0.98
CA GLY A 204 19.08 9.03 -2.02
C GLY A 204 18.45 9.68 -3.26
N LEU A 205 17.12 9.65 -3.38
CA LEU A 205 16.35 10.46 -4.34
C LEU A 205 16.02 11.85 -3.76
N ALA A 206 15.44 12.72 -4.60
CA ALA A 206 15.02 14.07 -4.18
C ALA A 206 13.99 14.05 -3.03
N ARG A 207 13.14 13.02 -2.99
CA ARG A 207 12.24 12.70 -1.89
C ARG A 207 12.41 11.23 -1.53
N PRO A 208 12.35 10.85 -0.24
CA PRO A 208 12.29 9.44 0.14
C PRO A 208 11.00 8.80 -0.40
N ILE A 209 11.08 7.50 -0.69
CA ILE A 209 9.96 6.70 -1.18
C ILE A 209 9.82 5.47 -0.29
N ALA A 210 8.60 5.17 0.15
CA ALA A 210 8.27 3.94 0.87
C ALA A 210 7.39 3.07 -0.03
N ILE A 211 7.90 1.92 -0.46
CA ILE A 211 7.11 0.90 -1.16
C ILE A 211 6.50 0.01 -0.11
N VAL A 212 5.17 0.08 0.05
CA VAL A 212 4.47 -0.47 1.22
C VAL A 212 3.64 -1.72 0.91
N GLY A 213 3.50 -2.08 -0.37
CA GLY A 213 2.61 -3.16 -0.80
C GLY A 213 1.21 -2.95 -0.21
N ASP A 214 0.66 -4.01 0.37
CA ASP A 214 -0.69 -3.98 0.94
C ASP A 214 -0.72 -3.63 2.44
N SER A 215 0.30 -2.96 2.93
CA SER A 215 0.28 -2.40 4.28
C SER A 215 -0.66 -1.19 4.36
N LEU A 216 -0.53 -0.23 3.43
CA LEU A 216 -1.28 1.02 3.41
C LEU A 216 -1.71 1.40 1.99
N PHE A 217 -2.91 1.96 1.83
CA PHE A 217 -3.43 2.50 0.57
C PHE A 217 -3.80 3.98 0.74
N ALA A 218 -3.87 4.75 -0.34
CA ALA A 218 -4.31 6.13 -0.27
C ALA A 218 -5.72 6.24 0.38
N GLY A 219 -5.81 6.86 1.56
CA GLY A 219 -7.05 6.99 2.31
C GLY A 219 -7.57 5.69 2.95
N SER A 220 -6.75 4.64 3.06
CA SER A 220 -7.17 3.35 3.64
C SER A 220 -5.97 2.48 4.08
N MET A 221 -6.18 1.19 4.33
CA MET A 221 -5.14 0.21 4.59
C MET A 221 -5.50 -1.14 3.96
N GLY A 222 -4.51 -2.01 3.77
CA GLY A 222 -4.81 -3.41 3.46
C GLY A 222 -5.60 -4.06 4.58
N GLY A 223 -6.48 -5.00 4.22
CA GLY A 223 -7.27 -5.72 5.22
C GLY A 223 -6.35 -6.46 6.17
N GLY A 224 -6.49 -6.29 7.48
CA GLY A 224 -5.66 -6.94 8.51
C GLY A 224 -5.98 -8.42 8.71
N ASN A 225 -5.92 -9.21 7.64
CA ASN A 225 -6.39 -10.59 7.57
C ASN A 225 -5.61 -11.54 8.47
N VAL A 226 -4.33 -11.27 8.70
CA VAL A 226 -3.48 -12.02 9.65
C VAL A 226 -3.61 -11.45 11.06
N SER A 227 -3.50 -10.13 11.19
CA SER A 227 -3.75 -9.42 12.45
C SER A 227 -4.08 -7.95 12.20
N TYR A 228 -5.33 -7.58 12.46
CA TYR A 228 -5.80 -6.21 12.36
C TYR A 228 -5.08 -5.25 13.32
N ARG A 229 -4.84 -5.69 14.56
CA ARG A 229 -4.12 -4.89 15.56
C ARG A 229 -2.69 -4.60 15.12
N ASP A 230 -2.00 -5.60 14.58
CA ASP A 230 -0.61 -5.44 14.15
C ASP A 230 -0.50 -4.67 12.82
N ALA A 231 -1.48 -4.80 11.92
CA ALA A 231 -1.56 -3.96 10.72
C ALA A 231 -1.68 -2.46 11.10
N LEU A 232 -2.57 -2.11 12.03
CA LEU A 232 -2.65 -0.73 12.53
C LEU A 232 -1.35 -0.28 13.22
N ARG A 233 -0.81 -1.10 14.14
CA ARG A 233 0.38 -0.75 14.91
C ARG A 233 1.60 -0.54 14.01
N THR A 234 1.87 -1.47 13.11
CA THR A 234 3.07 -1.40 12.28
C THR A 234 3.01 -0.30 11.24
N ASN A 235 1.83 0.02 10.69
CA ASN A 235 1.67 1.19 9.82
C ASN A 235 2.02 2.49 10.56
N LEU A 236 1.53 2.65 11.80
CA LEU A 236 1.86 3.79 12.65
C LEU A 236 3.36 3.87 12.93
N GLU A 237 3.96 2.78 13.41
CA GLU A 237 5.35 2.75 13.88
C GLU A 237 6.38 2.83 12.74
N LYS A 238 6.07 2.26 11.56
CA LYS A 238 7.06 2.01 10.50
C LYS A 238 6.86 2.86 9.24
N ILE A 239 5.65 3.33 8.98
CA ILE A 239 5.35 4.16 7.81
C ILE A 239 5.07 5.60 8.25
N LEU A 240 4.14 5.79 9.18
CA LEU A 240 3.66 7.14 9.52
C LEU A 240 4.61 7.92 10.45
N THR A 241 5.68 7.29 10.94
CA THR A 241 6.82 7.97 11.58
C THR A 241 7.80 8.61 10.59
N LEU A 242 7.66 8.33 9.28
CA LEU A 242 8.50 8.91 8.24
C LEU A 242 8.21 10.42 8.06
N PRO A 243 9.13 11.17 7.41
CA PRO A 243 8.89 12.56 7.04
C PRO A 243 7.65 12.69 6.15
N ASP A 244 6.86 13.76 6.33
CA ASP A 244 5.57 13.94 5.65
C ASP A 244 5.69 13.95 4.12
N GLN A 245 6.80 14.44 3.59
CA GLN A 245 7.09 14.46 2.15
C GLN A 245 7.45 13.09 1.57
N THR A 246 7.56 12.03 2.38
CA THR A 246 7.85 10.69 1.89
C THR A 246 6.70 10.20 1.02
N ILE A 247 7.03 9.80 -0.21
CA ILE A 247 6.07 9.24 -1.15
C ILE A 247 5.74 7.82 -0.69
N ILE A 248 4.46 7.48 -0.61
CA ILE A 248 3.99 6.12 -0.33
C ILE A 248 3.56 5.49 -1.66
N CYS A 249 4.14 4.33 -1.95
CA CYS A 249 3.93 3.52 -3.13
C CYS A 249 3.17 2.24 -2.73
N PRO A 250 1.82 2.26 -2.78
CA PRO A 250 0.98 1.14 -2.35
C PRO A 250 0.89 0.01 -3.37
N GLY A 251 0.53 -1.17 -2.92
CA GLY A 251 0.24 -2.33 -3.76
C GLY A 251 -0.95 -2.13 -4.68
N HIS A 252 -1.92 -1.32 -4.26
CA HIS A 252 -3.12 -0.98 -5.00
C HIS A 252 -3.47 0.51 -4.91
N GLY A 253 -4.25 1.01 -5.85
CA GLY A 253 -4.66 2.42 -5.89
C GLY A 253 -3.53 3.40 -6.25
N PRO A 254 -3.77 4.73 -6.13
CA PRO A 254 -2.78 5.74 -6.45
C PRO A 254 -1.72 5.87 -5.34
N MET A 255 -0.56 6.42 -5.70
CA MET A 255 0.42 6.88 -4.71
C MET A 255 -0.13 8.04 -3.88
N THR A 256 0.45 8.23 -2.69
CA THR A 256 0.10 9.27 -1.72
C THR A 256 1.37 9.71 -0.99
N THR A 257 1.25 10.52 0.06
CA THR A 257 2.37 10.90 0.93
C THR A 257 2.07 10.64 2.38
N VAL A 258 3.11 10.51 3.21
CA VAL A 258 2.93 10.33 4.66
C VAL A 258 2.13 11.47 5.28
N GLY A 259 2.35 12.72 4.81
CA GLY A 259 1.59 13.88 5.25
C GLY A 259 0.11 13.77 4.91
N GLU A 260 -0.21 13.42 3.65
CA GLU A 260 -1.60 13.23 3.22
C GLU A 260 -2.30 12.11 4.00
N GLU A 261 -1.62 11.00 4.29
CA GLU A 261 -2.22 9.91 5.05
C GLU A 261 -2.42 10.24 6.53
N LYS A 262 -1.57 11.10 7.12
CA LYS A 262 -1.78 11.63 8.47
C LYS A 262 -3.01 12.54 8.56
N GLU A 263 -3.35 13.22 7.47
CA GLU A 263 -4.47 14.15 7.43
C GLU A 263 -5.78 13.48 7.00
N HIS A 264 -5.73 12.61 5.99
CA HIS A 264 -6.92 12.14 5.27
C HIS A 264 -7.18 10.62 5.36
N ASN A 265 -6.34 9.83 6.03
CA ASN A 265 -6.62 8.40 6.18
C ASN A 265 -7.53 8.13 7.39
N PRO A 266 -8.76 7.58 7.21
CA PRO A 266 -9.67 7.36 8.32
C PRO A 266 -9.13 6.42 9.40
N PHE A 267 -8.19 5.52 9.10
CA PHE A 267 -7.63 4.61 10.11
C PHE A 267 -6.60 5.29 11.02
N PHE A 268 -6.00 6.39 10.56
CA PHE A 268 -4.78 6.95 11.16
C PHE A 268 -4.84 8.45 11.46
N ALA A 269 -5.65 9.21 10.72
CA ALA A 269 -5.82 10.64 10.98
C ALA A 269 -6.25 10.90 12.43
N GLU A 270 -5.82 12.02 13.01
CA GLU A 270 -6.11 12.41 14.40
C GLU A 270 -5.52 11.45 15.49
N ARG A 271 -4.74 10.43 15.10
CA ARG A 271 -4.08 9.48 16.01
C ARG A 271 -2.57 9.63 16.11
N ILE A 272 -2.03 10.64 15.42
CA ILE A 272 -0.59 10.88 15.18
C ILE A 272 -0.24 12.28 15.65
#